data_AF-A0A9P0PP63-F1
#
_entry.id   AF-A0A9P0PP63-F1
#
_cell.length_a   1.000
_cell.length_b   1.000
_cell.length_c   1.000
_cell.angle_alpha   90.00
_cell.angle_beta   90.00
_cell.angle_gamma   90.00
#
_symmetry.space_group_name_H-M   'P 1'
#
loop_
_entity.id
_entity.type
_entity.pdbx_description
1 polymer ?
#
loop_
_entity_poly.entity_id
_entity_poly.type
_entity_poly.pdbx_seq_one_letter_code
_entity_poly.pdbx_strand_id
1 'polypeptide(L)'
;MLEPLLSQLNEMRIILASSSKQRRALLGSTNLKFEVVPSDYEENLDPKQHTFSEFVEKTAIGKLNDVYDRLKNDVKKPDVVIGVDTMVAYNGRMYGKPKDKEDAIRIIRDLTQSNLPNSVYTGVAIRYKDIIHKFTEVTNVYMHKLDENEILAYVETGEPM
;
A
#
# COMPACT_ATOMS: atom_id res chain seq x y z
N MET A 1 15.04 5.76 -15.41
CA MET A 1 15.08 7.20 -15.73
C MET A 1 13.82 7.51 -16.54
N LEU A 2 12.81 8.14 -15.94
CA LEU A 2 11.52 8.45 -16.61
C LEU A 2 11.61 9.67 -17.54
N GLU A 3 12.73 10.40 -17.51
CA GLU A 3 12.92 11.69 -18.20
C GLU A 3 12.46 11.71 -19.67
N PRO A 4 12.72 10.68 -20.50
CA PRO A 4 12.29 10.71 -21.90
C PRO A 4 10.77 10.65 -22.08
N LEU A 5 10.05 10.09 -21.09
CA LEU A 5 8.61 9.84 -21.15
C LEU A 5 7.81 10.78 -20.23
N LEU A 6 8.49 11.53 -19.36
CA LEU A 6 7.83 12.34 -18.32
C LEU A 6 6.94 13.43 -18.92
N SER A 7 7.34 14.02 -20.04
CA SER A 7 6.52 15.00 -20.77
C SER A 7 5.20 14.39 -21.22
N GLN A 8 5.25 13.23 -21.87
CA GLN A 8 4.07 12.50 -22.36
C GLN A 8 3.17 12.02 -21.21
N LEU A 9 3.76 11.51 -20.13
CA LEU A 9 3.00 11.10 -18.95
C LEU A 9 2.31 12.30 -18.29
N ASN A 10 2.94 13.47 -18.26
CA ASN A 10 2.37 14.67 -17.66
C ASN A 10 1.27 15.33 -18.51
N GLU A 11 1.02 14.87 -19.73
CA GLU A 11 -0.17 15.23 -20.53
C GLU A 11 -1.40 14.38 -20.14
N MET A 12 -1.16 13.22 -19.53
CA MET A 12 -2.20 12.30 -19.07
C MET A 12 -2.84 12.76 -17.76
N ARG A 13 -4.12 12.46 -17.55
CA ARG A 13 -4.78 12.56 -16.24
C ARG A 13 -4.44 11.31 -15.43
N ILE A 14 -3.48 11.43 -14.53
CA ILE A 14 -3.01 10.34 -13.66
C ILE A 14 -3.64 10.48 -12.27
N ILE A 15 -4.23 9.41 -11.77
CA ILE A 15 -4.87 9.36 -10.45
C ILE A 15 -4.14 8.37 -9.54
N LEU A 16 -3.79 8.81 -8.34
CA LEU A 16 -3.35 7.95 -7.24
C LEU A 16 -4.55 7.60 -6.34
N ALA A 17 -4.96 6.34 -6.38
CA ALA A 17 -6.10 5.78 -5.64
C ALA A 17 -5.75 5.43 -4.18
N SER A 18 -5.14 6.36 -3.44
CA SER A 18 -4.62 6.09 -2.09
C SER A 18 -4.68 7.32 -1.19
N SER A 19 -5.12 7.13 0.05
CA SER A 19 -5.10 8.15 1.12
C SER A 19 -3.72 8.29 1.82
N SER A 20 -2.78 7.36 1.59
CA SER A 20 -1.47 7.39 2.25
C SER A 20 -0.64 8.62 1.87
N LYS A 21 -0.27 9.41 2.89
CA LYS A 21 0.64 10.55 2.76
C LYS A 21 2.03 10.13 2.24
N GLN A 22 2.52 8.97 2.65
CA GLN A 22 3.83 8.45 2.24
C GLN A 22 3.83 8.10 0.75
N ARG A 23 2.78 7.44 0.24
CA ARG A 23 2.67 7.10 -1.20
C ARG A 23 2.55 8.36 -2.06
N ARG A 24 1.81 9.37 -1.60
CA ARG A 24 1.76 10.69 -2.25
C ARG A 24 3.14 11.34 -2.32
N ALA A 25 3.89 11.33 -1.22
CA ALA A 25 5.24 11.89 -1.18
C ALA A 25 6.21 11.12 -2.10
N LEU A 26 6.16 9.78 -2.08
CA LEU A 26 6.99 8.93 -2.93
C LEU A 26 6.74 9.20 -4.41
N LEU A 27 5.48 9.18 -4.85
CA LEU A 27 5.15 9.44 -6.25
C LEU A 27 5.49 10.90 -6.64
N GLY A 28 5.27 11.85 -5.73
CA GLY A 28 5.63 13.27 -5.91
C GLY A 28 7.11 13.51 -6.14
N SER A 29 8.00 12.66 -5.58
CA SER A 29 9.44 12.75 -5.81
C SER A 29 9.87 12.44 -7.26
N THR A 30 8.98 11.89 -8.08
CA THR A 30 9.26 11.49 -9.47
C THR A 30 8.97 12.59 -10.51
N ASN A 31 8.57 13.80 -10.09
CA ASN A 31 8.10 14.90 -10.95
C ASN A 31 6.86 14.58 -11.82
N LEU A 32 6.17 13.48 -11.53
CA LEU A 32 4.91 13.12 -12.17
C LEU A 32 3.79 14.02 -11.68
N LYS A 33 2.95 14.53 -12.59
CA LYS A 33 1.71 15.23 -12.27
C LYS A 33 0.60 14.21 -12.06
N PHE A 34 -0.04 14.25 -10.90
CA PHE A 34 -1.14 13.36 -10.57
C PHE A 34 -2.12 14.02 -9.60
N GLU A 35 -3.35 13.53 -9.61
CA GLU A 35 -4.38 13.83 -8.62
C GLU A 35 -4.42 12.72 -7.57
N VAL A 36 -4.80 13.06 -6.34
CA VAL A 36 -5.00 12.07 -5.28
C VAL A 36 -6.49 11.94 -5.03
N VAL A 37 -7.03 10.75 -5.27
CA VAL A 37 -8.43 10.42 -5.02
C VAL A 37 -8.46 9.16 -4.16
N PRO A 38 -8.69 9.27 -2.84
CA PRO A 38 -8.77 8.11 -1.96
C PRO A 38 -9.85 7.13 -2.41
N SER A 39 -9.55 5.83 -2.35
CA SER A 39 -10.54 4.79 -2.57
C SER A 39 -11.37 4.54 -1.32
N ASP A 40 -12.66 4.24 -1.51
CA ASP A 40 -13.58 3.77 -0.46
C ASP A 40 -13.81 2.25 -0.55
N TYR A 41 -12.94 1.53 -1.28
CA TYR A 41 -13.01 0.08 -1.44
C TYR A 41 -12.90 -0.62 -0.07
N GLU A 42 -13.92 -1.42 0.25
CA GLU A 42 -13.94 -2.25 1.45
C GLU A 42 -13.02 -3.46 1.27
N GLU A 43 -11.98 -3.57 2.10
CA GLU A 43 -10.98 -4.64 2.04
C GLU A 43 -11.51 -5.95 2.65
N ASN A 44 -12.45 -6.60 1.96
CA ASN A 44 -13.17 -7.79 2.45
C ASN A 44 -12.65 -9.13 1.88
N LEU A 45 -11.47 -9.13 1.25
CA LEU A 45 -10.85 -10.35 0.74
C LEU A 45 -10.46 -11.28 1.89
N ASP A 46 -10.77 -12.58 1.76
CA ASP A 46 -10.34 -13.59 2.73
C ASP A 46 -8.84 -13.89 2.56
N PRO A 47 -7.97 -13.53 3.52
CA PRO A 47 -6.52 -13.76 3.39
C PRO A 47 -6.16 -15.25 3.31
N LYS A 48 -7.04 -16.15 3.75
CA LYS A 48 -6.77 -17.60 3.74
C LYS A 48 -6.94 -18.24 2.36
N GLN A 49 -7.61 -17.55 1.44
CA GLN A 49 -7.89 -18.07 0.09
C GLN A 49 -6.86 -17.60 -0.95
N HIS A 50 -5.90 -16.78 -0.55
CA HIS A 50 -4.96 -16.12 -1.46
C HIS A 50 -3.54 -16.25 -0.93
N THR A 51 -2.59 -16.37 -1.85
CA THR A 51 -1.20 -16.06 -1.50
C THR A 51 -1.08 -14.58 -1.11
N PHE A 52 -0.01 -14.25 -0.40
CA PHE A 52 0.21 -12.89 0.04
C PHE A 52 0.32 -11.88 -1.11
N SER A 53 0.99 -12.24 -2.20
CA SER A 53 1.06 -11.44 -3.41
C SER A 53 -0.31 -11.26 -4.07
N GLU A 54 -1.09 -12.33 -4.21
CA GLU A 54 -2.44 -12.24 -4.76
C GLU A 54 -3.36 -11.36 -3.92
N PHE A 55 -3.23 -11.42 -2.59
CA PHE A 55 -4.01 -10.60 -1.68
C PHE A 55 -3.76 -9.11 -1.95
N VAL A 56 -2.51 -8.66 -1.87
CA VAL A 56 -2.19 -7.23 -2.08
C VAL A 56 -2.49 -6.76 -3.50
N GLU A 57 -2.30 -7.60 -4.52
CA GLU A 57 -2.65 -7.27 -5.90
C GLU A 57 -4.16 -7.09 -6.09
N LYS A 58 -4.96 -8.02 -5.54
CA LYS A 58 -6.42 -7.94 -5.64
C LYS A 58 -6.97 -6.73 -4.87
N THR A 59 -6.44 -6.45 -3.69
CA THR A 59 -6.80 -5.25 -2.92
C THR A 59 -6.43 -3.97 -3.69
N ALA A 60 -5.23 -3.93 -4.30
CA ALA A 60 -4.82 -2.79 -5.13
C ALA A 60 -5.72 -2.60 -6.36
N ILE A 61 -6.15 -3.69 -7.01
CA ILE A 61 -7.13 -3.64 -8.11
C ILE A 61 -8.49 -3.15 -7.63
N GLY A 62 -8.97 -3.62 -6.47
CA GLY A 62 -10.22 -3.16 -5.88
C GLY A 62 -10.24 -1.65 -5.67
N LYS A 63 -9.17 -1.12 -5.03
CA LYS A 63 -8.97 0.32 -4.81
C LYS A 63 -8.94 1.12 -6.11
N LEU A 64 -8.23 0.59 -7.10
CA LEU A 64 -8.15 1.19 -8.43
C LEU A 64 -9.52 1.27 -9.10
N ASN A 65 -10.27 0.17 -9.10
CA ASN A 65 -11.55 0.07 -9.80
C ASN A 65 -12.60 0.98 -9.16
N ASP A 66 -12.67 1.04 -7.84
CA ASP A 66 -13.54 1.97 -7.10
C ASP A 66 -13.32 3.43 -7.55
N VAL A 67 -12.07 3.88 -7.61
CA VAL A 67 -11.75 5.25 -8.03
C VAL A 67 -12.03 5.45 -9.53
N TYR A 68 -11.65 4.50 -10.38
CA TYR A 68 -11.90 4.60 -11.81
C TYR A 68 -13.40 4.63 -12.13
N ASP A 69 -14.22 3.80 -11.48
CA ASP A 69 -15.66 3.74 -11.72
C ASP A 69 -16.39 5.01 -11.33
N ARG A 70 -15.91 5.72 -10.30
CA ARG A 70 -16.42 7.04 -9.91
C ARG A 70 -16.06 8.14 -10.91
N LEU A 71 -14.89 8.07 -11.54
CA LEU A 71 -14.34 9.14 -12.39
C LEU A 71 -14.49 8.88 -13.90
N LYS A 72 -14.91 7.69 -14.33
CA LYS A 72 -14.92 7.32 -15.76
C LYS A 72 -15.85 8.18 -16.63
N ASN A 73 -16.81 8.86 -16.01
CA ASN A 73 -17.79 9.74 -16.66
C ASN A 73 -17.48 11.23 -16.49
N ASP A 74 -16.34 11.59 -15.90
CA ASP A 74 -15.89 12.98 -15.82
C ASP A 74 -15.66 13.58 -17.22
N VAL A 75 -15.72 14.92 -17.32
CA VAL A 75 -15.41 15.67 -18.55
C VAL A 75 -14.07 15.24 -19.16
N LYS A 76 -13.07 14.99 -18.32
CA LYS A 76 -11.81 14.34 -18.70
C LYS A 76 -11.66 13.05 -17.90
N LYS A 77 -11.98 11.90 -18.51
CA LYS A 77 -11.76 10.58 -17.91
C LYS A 77 -10.29 10.38 -17.49
N PRO A 78 -10.01 9.63 -16.39
CA PRO A 78 -8.64 9.23 -16.05
C PRO A 78 -7.98 8.42 -17.18
N ASP A 79 -6.78 8.83 -17.57
CA ASP A 79 -5.93 8.06 -18.50
C ASP A 79 -5.23 6.92 -17.76
N VAL A 80 -4.77 7.21 -16.54
CA VAL A 80 -4.08 6.29 -15.64
C VAL A 80 -4.69 6.33 -14.25
N VAL A 81 -4.93 5.16 -13.65
CA VAL A 81 -5.27 5.04 -12.23
C VAL A 81 -4.29 4.07 -11.58
N ILE A 82 -3.74 4.45 -10.42
CA ILE A 82 -2.75 3.68 -9.67
C ILE A 82 -3.36 3.29 -8.32
N GLY A 83 -3.63 2.00 -8.14
CA GLY A 83 -4.02 1.40 -6.86
C GLY A 83 -2.80 0.79 -6.18
N VAL A 84 -2.74 0.91 -4.85
CA VAL A 84 -1.64 0.35 -4.06
C VAL A 84 -2.17 -0.23 -2.76
N ASP A 85 -1.67 -1.41 -2.41
CA ASP A 85 -1.89 -2.05 -1.12
C ASP A 85 -0.58 -2.51 -0.51
N THR A 86 -0.49 -2.49 0.83
CA THR A 86 0.71 -2.91 1.54
C THR A 86 0.31 -3.66 2.79
N MET A 87 0.96 -4.80 3.02
CA MET A 87 0.78 -5.58 4.24
C MET A 87 2.10 -6.12 4.76
N VAL A 88 2.13 -6.46 6.04
CA VAL A 88 3.27 -7.10 6.70
C VAL A 88 2.93 -8.55 6.95
N ALA A 89 3.85 -9.45 6.64
CA ALA A 89 3.75 -10.85 6.99
C ALA A 89 4.95 -11.29 7.81
N TYR A 90 4.69 -12.04 8.86
CA TYR A 90 5.73 -12.64 9.69
C TYR A 90 5.34 -14.07 10.06
N ASN A 91 6.26 -15.00 9.88
CA ASN A 91 6.08 -16.43 10.15
C ASN A 91 4.77 -17.00 9.53
N GLY A 92 4.50 -16.67 8.27
CA GLY A 92 3.31 -17.12 7.54
C GLY A 92 1.98 -16.50 8.01
N ARG A 93 2.01 -15.45 8.84
CA ARG A 93 0.83 -14.73 9.32
C ARG A 93 0.83 -13.30 8.82
N MET A 94 -0.33 -12.83 8.38
CA MET A 94 -0.54 -11.43 8.01
C MET A 94 -0.79 -10.59 9.26
N TYR A 95 -0.16 -9.42 9.31
CA TYR A 95 -0.34 -8.40 10.33
C TYR A 95 -1.01 -7.18 9.70
N GLY A 96 -2.22 -6.87 10.17
CA GLY A 96 -2.95 -5.66 9.80
C GLY A 96 -2.58 -4.48 10.69
N LYS A 97 -3.31 -3.37 10.53
CA LYS A 97 -3.19 -2.22 11.45
C LYS A 97 -3.63 -2.63 12.86
N PRO A 98 -2.93 -2.17 13.91
CA PRO A 98 -3.38 -2.40 15.28
C PRO A 98 -4.77 -1.81 15.52
N LYS A 99 -5.58 -2.50 16.32
CA LYS A 99 -6.92 -2.02 16.69
C LYS A 99 -6.88 -1.03 17.86
N ASP A 100 -5.92 -1.25 18.75
CA ASP A 100 -5.72 -0.52 19.99
C ASP A 100 -4.24 -0.61 20.42
N LYS A 101 -3.88 0.05 21.51
CA LYS A 101 -2.51 0.10 22.02
C LYS A 101 -2.02 -1.29 22.42
N GLU A 102 -2.86 -2.10 23.04
CA GLU A 102 -2.55 -3.46 23.47
C GLU A 102 -2.22 -4.37 22.29
N ASP A 103 -2.99 -4.25 21.19
CA ASP A 103 -2.72 -4.95 19.95
C ASP A 103 -1.43 -4.44 19.28
N ALA A 104 -1.15 -3.14 19.33
CA ALA A 104 0.09 -2.57 18.81
C ALA A 104 1.31 -3.15 19.56
N ILE A 105 1.28 -3.18 20.89
CA ILE A 105 2.32 -3.78 21.74
C ILE A 105 2.52 -5.25 21.34
N ARG A 106 1.43 -6.01 21.23
CA ARG A 106 1.49 -7.43 20.83
C ARG A 106 2.11 -7.60 19.44
N ILE A 107 1.68 -6.82 18.46
CA ILE A 107 2.19 -6.86 17.08
C ILE A 107 3.68 -6.54 17.06
N ILE A 108 4.11 -5.43 17.66
CA ILE A 108 5.53 -5.04 17.68
C ILE A 108 6.36 -6.12 18.36
N ARG A 109 5.88 -6.65 19.50
CA ARG A 109 6.57 -7.73 20.21
C ARG A 109 6.72 -8.96 19.30
N ASP A 110 5.71 -9.34 18.53
CA ASP A 110 5.82 -10.47 17.61
C ASP A 110 6.86 -10.22 16.50
N LEU A 111 6.84 -9.02 15.90
CA LEU A 111 7.70 -8.65 14.78
C LEU A 111 9.19 -8.48 15.19
N THR A 112 9.47 -8.26 16.47
CA THR A 112 10.84 -8.15 17.03
C THR A 112 11.36 -9.47 17.62
N GLN A 113 10.52 -10.50 17.74
CA GLN A 113 10.80 -11.67 18.60
C GLN A 113 11.72 -12.72 17.98
N SER A 114 12.27 -12.53 16.77
CA SER A 114 13.23 -13.47 16.18
C SER A 114 14.23 -12.80 15.23
N ASN A 115 15.24 -13.57 14.83
CA ASN A 115 16.17 -13.18 13.76
C ASN A 115 15.60 -13.42 12.35
N LEU A 116 14.32 -13.83 12.23
CA LEU A 116 13.66 -14.01 10.94
C LEU A 116 13.16 -12.65 10.42
N PRO A 117 13.19 -12.42 9.10
CA PRO A 117 12.68 -11.19 8.55
C PRO A 117 11.15 -11.12 8.62
N ASN A 118 10.65 -9.91 8.81
CA ASN A 118 9.29 -9.53 8.49
C ASN A 118 9.23 -9.22 6.98
N SER A 119 8.36 -9.89 6.23
CA SER A 119 8.22 -9.64 4.79
C SER A 119 7.12 -8.61 4.55
N VAL A 120 7.47 -7.48 3.96
CA VAL A 120 6.55 -6.42 3.56
C VAL A 120 6.18 -6.62 2.10
N TYR A 121 4.90 -6.89 1.84
CA TYR A 121 4.36 -7.06 0.49
C TYR A 121 3.70 -5.76 0.07
N THR A 122 4.07 -5.22 -1.10
CA THR A 122 3.38 -4.10 -1.72
C THR A 122 2.84 -4.50 -3.08
N GLY A 123 1.52 -4.59 -3.18
CA GLY A 123 0.81 -4.82 -4.43
C GLY A 123 0.52 -3.50 -5.12
N VAL A 124 0.84 -3.40 -6.40
CA VAL A 124 0.58 -2.23 -7.23
C VAL A 124 -0.26 -2.65 -8.41
N ALA A 125 -1.34 -1.91 -8.67
CA ALA A 125 -2.16 -2.05 -9.85
C ALA A 125 -2.14 -0.72 -10.63
N ILE A 126 -1.90 -0.79 -11.94
CA ILE A 126 -1.87 0.36 -12.84
C ILE A 126 -2.83 0.07 -13.97
N ARG A 127 -3.86 0.90 -14.10
CA ARG A 127 -4.77 0.87 -15.23
C ARG A 127 -4.35 1.94 -16.20
N TYR A 128 -4.13 1.56 -17.45
CA TYR A 128 -4.00 2.49 -18.58
C TYR A 128 -5.07 2.13 -19.60
N LYS A 129 -6.02 3.04 -19.81
CA LYS A 129 -7.23 2.78 -20.61
C LYS A 129 -8.01 1.55 -20.12
N ASP A 130 -7.96 0.44 -20.84
CA ASP A 130 -8.67 -0.81 -20.52
C ASP A 130 -7.73 -1.95 -20.12
N ILE A 131 -6.43 -1.68 -20.03
CA ILE A 131 -5.43 -2.64 -19.62
C ILE A 131 -5.07 -2.39 -18.16
N ILE A 132 -5.10 -3.43 -17.35
CA ILE A 132 -4.60 -3.42 -15.98
C ILE A 132 -3.31 -4.21 -15.94
N HIS A 133 -2.22 -3.55 -15.57
CA HIS A 133 -0.97 -4.18 -15.19
C HIS A 133 -0.88 -4.24 -13.67
N LYS A 134 -0.38 -5.34 -13.13
CA LYS A 134 -0.24 -5.54 -11.69
C LYS A 134 1.06 -6.26 -11.38
N PHE A 135 1.65 -5.94 -10.24
CA PHE A 135 2.84 -6.62 -9.73
C PHE A 135 2.90 -6.49 -8.21
N THR A 136 3.72 -7.34 -7.60
CA THR A 136 4.02 -7.30 -6.18
C THR A 136 5.52 -7.14 -5.98
N GLU A 137 5.91 -6.21 -5.10
CA GLU A 137 7.28 -6.10 -4.59
C GLU A 137 7.32 -6.62 -3.14
N VAL A 138 8.37 -7.38 -2.78
CA VAL A 138 8.53 -7.96 -1.45
C VAL A 138 9.86 -7.53 -0.83
N THR A 139 9.79 -6.86 0.32
CA THR A 139 10.96 -6.40 1.06
C THR A 139 11.07 -7.15 2.38
N ASN A 140 12.23 -7.76 2.65
CA ASN A 140 12.51 -8.40 3.93
C ASN A 140 13.12 -7.38 4.91
N VAL A 141 12.47 -7.20 6.05
CA VAL A 141 12.84 -6.24 7.11
C VAL A 141 13.29 -7.03 8.34
N TYR A 142 14.55 -6.87 8.69
CA TYR A 142 15.13 -7.43 9.92
C TYR A 142 15.03 -6.40 11.03
N MET A 143 14.39 -6.78 12.13
CA MET A 143 14.20 -5.89 13.27
C MET A 143 15.20 -6.23 14.38
N HIS A 144 15.67 -5.19 15.06
CA HIS A 144 16.35 -5.38 16.33
C HIS A 144 15.36 -5.93 17.35
N LYS A 145 15.83 -6.77 18.26
CA LYS A 145 15.02 -7.23 19.38
C LYS A 145 14.83 -6.05 20.33
N LEU A 146 13.62 -5.51 20.36
CA LEU A 146 13.24 -4.47 21.31
C LEU A 146 12.92 -5.07 22.68
N ASP A 147 13.29 -4.37 23.74
CA ASP A 147 12.80 -4.66 25.08
C ASP A 147 11.41 -4.08 25.33
N GLU A 148 10.79 -4.47 26.45
CA GLU A 148 9.42 -4.08 26.76
C GLU A 148 9.27 -2.57 26.95
N ASN A 149 10.27 -1.88 27.50
CA ASN A 149 10.20 -0.43 27.71
C ASN A 149 10.30 0.31 26.37
N GLU A 150 11.14 -0.17 25.45
CA GLU A 150 11.24 0.38 24.10
C GLU A 150 9.93 0.22 23.32
N ILE A 151 9.29 -0.96 23.41
CA ILE A 151 7.99 -1.22 22.77
C ILE A 151 6.93 -0.27 23.32
N LEU A 152 6.83 -0.14 24.64
CA LEU A 152 5.85 0.75 25.29
C LEU A 152 6.10 2.20 24.92
N ALA A 153 7.36 2.66 24.96
CA ALA A 153 7.72 4.01 24.58
C ALA A 153 7.35 4.33 23.13
N TYR A 154 7.56 3.37 22.21
CA TYR A 154 7.19 3.54 20.81
C TYR A 154 5.66 3.62 20.63
N VAL A 155 4.88 2.77 21.30
CA VAL A 155 3.41 2.81 21.24
C VAL A 155 2.85 4.10 21.81
N GLU A 156 3.48 4.68 22.84
CA GLU A 156 3.07 5.96 23.41
C GLU A 156 3.25 7.15 22.45
N THR A 157 4.11 7.03 21.43
CA THR A 157 4.21 8.07 20.38
C THR A 157 2.96 8.12 19.49
N GLY A 158 2.17 7.04 19.44
CA GLY A 158 1.05 6.88 18.53
C GLY A 158 1.44 6.57 17.08
N GLU A 159 2.73 6.54 16.73
CA GLU A 159 3.20 6.18 15.39
C GLU A 159 2.79 4.76 14.93
N PRO A 160 2.70 3.74 15.81
CA PRO A 160 2.30 2.39 15.40
C PRO A 160 0.83 2.23 15.04
N MET A 161 -0.01 3.24 15.30
CA MET A 161 -1.48 3.16 15.22
C MET A 161 -2.02 3.39 13.79
#